data_AF-A0A955U6U2-F1
#
_entry.id   AF-A0A955U6U2-F1
#
_cell.length_a   1.000
_cell.length_b   1.000
_cell.length_c   1.000
_cell.angle_alpha   90.00
_cell.angle_beta   90.00
_cell.angle_gamma   90.00
#
_symmetry.space_group_name_H-M   'P 1'
#
loop_
_entity.id
_entity.type
_entity.pdbx_description
1 polymer ?
#
loop_
_entity_poly.entity_id
_entity_poly.type
_entity_poly.pdbx_seq_one_letter_code
_entity_poly.pdbx_strand_id
1 'polypeptide(L)'
;MKRSLVWLLLLPGCDIFTVPENTDTETDTGTTPPGTTVYDALSFSEEDLRSDNNGRYVVKIDVPAGATAFQITSSSPQLPALESVTDPDGNEVLDWQDLIQSPRSLTNAIWPQRNDVAFNWPIREVDGALKPGKYKVEWALVDEDFNYVPDAKVTASSVIKTDPDFATGEVHVRIVYAEGIDQMPKVTNAIEAAVEHWREVWGSVGVTLVERYDTSDLDASLDFTWSGDPSVKKVADTKEPGELQLIVGETVRGEQYIYGVSAGIPGTIEPTKNTFVVLAWTTHAGPDGNFSDNDIMVMGETMAHETGHYMGLFHPVEGTWSNWDALDDTVECNGQLSCNRDLGENLMYPYSLCGGSTCRSQYILTDDQGGVFQRAVGSL
;
A
#
# COMPACT_ATOMS: atom_id res chain seq x y z
N MET A 1 32.23 4.04 -4.35
CA MET A 1 31.64 3.29 -3.23
C MET A 1 30.15 3.55 -3.26
N LYS A 2 29.31 2.60 -3.71
CA LYS A 2 27.90 2.61 -3.33
C LYS A 2 27.87 2.46 -1.78
N ARG A 3 27.12 3.31 -1.08
CA ARG A 3 26.82 3.11 0.36
C ARG A 3 25.55 2.26 0.45
N SER A 4 25.28 1.68 1.62
CA SER A 4 23.92 1.19 1.92
C SER A 4 22.94 2.36 1.75
N LEU A 5 21.89 2.13 0.99
CA LEU A 5 20.82 3.08 0.64
C LEU A 5 19.52 2.63 1.30
N VAL A 6 18.57 3.55 1.45
CA VAL A 6 17.50 3.47 2.46
C VAL A 6 16.13 3.52 1.78
N TRP A 7 15.29 2.50 2.02
CA TRP A 7 13.84 2.60 1.86
C TRP A 7 13.31 3.48 3.00
N LEU A 8 12.81 4.68 2.69
CA LEU A 8 12.64 5.75 3.69
C LEU A 8 11.19 5.92 4.16
N LEU A 9 10.77 5.04 5.06
CA LEU A 9 9.71 5.33 6.05
C LEU A 9 10.29 5.36 7.47
N LEU A 10 9.50 5.91 8.41
CA LEU A 10 9.92 6.25 9.79
C LEU A 10 8.74 6.21 10.78
N LEU A 11 8.26 5.02 11.18
CA LEU A 11 7.30 4.81 12.29
C LEU A 11 7.64 3.54 13.12
N PRO A 12 6.96 3.23 14.27
CA PRO A 12 7.65 2.40 15.29
C PRO A 12 6.95 1.29 16.14
N GLY A 13 7.25 -0.04 15.93
CA GLY A 13 7.27 -1.03 17.07
C GLY A 13 6.81 -2.55 17.02
N CYS A 14 6.37 -3.14 18.17
CA CYS A 14 6.21 -4.58 18.58
C CYS A 14 4.82 -4.99 19.20
N ASP A 15 4.45 -6.23 19.62
CA ASP A 15 4.69 -7.62 19.11
C ASP A 15 3.69 -8.70 19.73
N ILE A 16 3.45 -9.88 19.09
CA ILE A 16 2.80 -11.17 19.56
C ILE A 16 1.24 -11.18 19.82
N PHE A 17 0.36 -12.23 19.69
CA PHE A 17 0.15 -13.60 19.05
C PHE A 17 -1.33 -14.07 19.40
N THR A 18 -2.04 -15.16 18.96
CA THR A 18 -2.22 -16.07 17.76
C THR A 18 -3.38 -17.12 18.00
N VAL A 19 -4.31 -17.36 17.03
CA VAL A 19 -4.88 -18.70 16.53
C VAL A 19 -5.70 -19.66 17.49
N PRO A 20 -6.64 -20.59 17.09
CA PRO A 20 -7.16 -21.08 15.76
C PRO A 20 -8.71 -21.24 15.49
N GLU A 21 -9.04 -21.42 14.18
CA GLU A 21 -10.04 -22.34 13.52
C GLU A 21 -11.60 -22.18 13.51
N ASN A 22 -12.13 -21.68 12.37
CA ASN A 22 -12.77 -22.44 11.25
C ASN A 22 -14.20 -23.05 11.33
N THR A 23 -15.13 -22.61 10.44
CA THR A 23 -15.91 -23.43 9.44
C THR A 23 -17.00 -22.64 8.66
N ASP A 24 -17.19 -22.96 7.36
CA ASP A 24 -18.04 -22.23 6.38
C ASP A 24 -19.56 -22.47 6.45
N THR A 25 -20.37 -21.56 5.84
CA THR A 25 -21.29 -21.91 4.73
C THR A 25 -21.89 -20.69 3.96
N GLU A 26 -22.47 -20.97 2.79
CA GLU A 26 -22.84 -20.10 1.64
C GLU A 26 -23.73 -18.82 1.86
N THR A 27 -23.85 -18.04 0.77
CA THR A 27 -24.31 -16.65 0.67
C THR A 27 -25.83 -16.40 0.61
N ASP A 28 -26.23 -15.18 0.98
CA ASP A 28 -27.51 -14.55 0.62
C ASP A 28 -27.26 -13.22 -0.12
N THR A 29 -27.93 -13.00 -1.25
CA THR A 29 -27.69 -11.84 -2.14
C THR A 29 -28.45 -10.61 -1.68
N GLY A 30 -27.84 -9.85 -0.76
CA GLY A 30 -28.36 -8.56 -0.29
C GLY A 30 -28.55 -7.53 -1.42
N THR A 31 -29.54 -6.65 -1.29
CA THR A 31 -29.84 -5.61 -2.29
C THR A 31 -28.75 -4.54 -2.36
N THR A 32 -28.13 -4.40 -3.53
CA THR A 32 -27.14 -3.37 -3.86
C THR A 32 -27.60 -1.95 -3.50
N PRO A 33 -26.80 -1.14 -2.79
CA PRO A 33 -27.14 0.25 -2.48
C PRO A 33 -27.26 1.16 -3.72
N PRO A 34 -28.05 2.26 -3.66
CA PRO A 34 -28.09 3.25 -4.72
C PRO A 34 -26.74 3.94 -4.89
N GLY A 35 -26.22 3.97 -6.12
CA GLY A 35 -24.91 4.56 -6.45
C GLY A 35 -23.78 3.54 -6.57
N THR A 36 -23.97 2.30 -6.11
CA THR A 36 -22.93 1.28 -6.22
C THR A 36 -22.72 0.80 -7.66
N THR A 37 -21.45 0.72 -8.06
CA THR A 37 -21.01 0.10 -9.34
C THR A 37 -20.21 -1.15 -9.03
N VAL A 38 -20.25 -2.16 -9.91
CA VAL A 38 -19.60 -3.46 -9.70
C VAL A 38 -18.73 -3.83 -10.90
N TYR A 39 -17.49 -4.21 -10.64
CA TYR A 39 -16.49 -4.70 -11.61
C TYR A 39 -15.69 -5.82 -10.94
N ASP A 40 -15.50 -6.96 -11.60
CA ASP A 40 -14.63 -8.08 -11.18
C ASP A 40 -14.46 -8.25 -9.66
N ALA A 41 -15.53 -8.77 -9.03
CA ALA A 41 -15.67 -8.98 -7.59
C ALA A 41 -15.57 -7.74 -6.66
N LEU A 42 -15.28 -6.54 -7.18
CA LEU A 42 -15.29 -5.27 -6.45
C LEU A 42 -16.64 -4.53 -6.55
N SER A 43 -17.09 -3.95 -5.44
CA SER A 43 -18.27 -3.06 -5.37
C SER A 43 -17.89 -1.70 -4.78
N PHE A 44 -18.11 -0.62 -5.54
CA PHE A 44 -17.65 0.74 -5.25
C PHE A 44 -18.78 1.63 -4.72
N SER A 45 -18.51 2.57 -3.81
CA SER A 45 -19.45 3.64 -3.39
C SER A 45 -18.70 4.91 -2.97
N GLU A 46 -19.42 6.04 -2.93
CA GLU A 46 -18.90 7.35 -2.50
C GLU A 46 -19.98 8.11 -1.69
N GLU A 47 -19.59 8.75 -0.58
CA GLU A 47 -20.44 9.67 0.18
C GLU A 47 -19.72 10.97 0.59
N ASP A 48 -20.41 12.10 0.36
CA ASP A 48 -19.99 13.44 0.80
C ASP A 48 -20.40 13.64 2.27
N LEU A 49 -19.41 13.72 3.17
CA LEU A 49 -19.58 13.81 4.62
C LEU A 49 -19.01 15.11 5.19
N ARG A 50 -19.30 15.34 6.49
CA ARG A 50 -18.76 16.44 7.28
C ARG A 50 -18.39 15.96 8.68
N SER A 51 -17.33 16.53 9.26
CA SER A 51 -16.99 16.30 10.65
C SER A 51 -17.97 16.98 11.61
N ASP A 52 -18.20 16.35 12.76
CA ASP A 52 -19.06 16.84 13.83
C ASP A 52 -18.39 17.95 14.66
N ASN A 53 -19.02 18.35 15.78
CA ASN A 53 -18.46 19.38 16.68
C ASN A 53 -17.15 18.97 17.38
N ASN A 54 -16.77 17.68 17.32
CA ASN A 54 -15.53 17.13 17.87
C ASN A 54 -14.51 16.81 16.76
N GLY A 55 -14.76 17.21 15.51
CA GLY A 55 -13.90 16.92 14.36
C GLY A 55 -13.96 15.47 13.87
N ARG A 56 -14.99 14.70 14.23
CA ARG A 56 -15.13 13.26 13.89
C ARG A 56 -16.24 13.01 12.87
N TYR A 57 -16.11 11.96 12.07
CA TYR A 57 -17.15 11.48 11.15
C TYR A 57 -17.12 9.95 11.08
N VAL A 58 -18.22 9.34 10.63
CA VAL A 58 -18.37 7.88 10.58
C VAL A 58 -18.85 7.44 9.21
N VAL A 59 -17.99 6.71 8.50
CA VAL A 59 -18.32 6.00 7.26
C VAL A 59 -19.02 4.68 7.62
N LYS A 60 -20.04 4.28 6.85
CA LYS A 60 -20.84 3.06 7.13
C LYS A 60 -20.81 2.10 5.96
N ILE A 61 -20.19 0.94 6.17
CA ILE A 61 -20.02 -0.08 5.13
C ILE A 61 -21.09 -1.15 5.31
N ASP A 62 -21.95 -1.29 4.30
CA ASP A 62 -22.95 -2.34 4.21
C ASP A 62 -22.32 -3.58 3.55
N VAL A 63 -21.63 -4.39 4.35
CA VAL A 63 -20.89 -5.57 3.92
C VAL A 63 -21.87 -6.73 3.58
N PRO A 64 -21.90 -7.20 2.33
CA PRO A 64 -22.77 -8.31 1.91
C PRO A 64 -22.21 -9.68 2.35
N ALA A 65 -23.02 -10.73 2.24
CA ALA A 65 -22.53 -12.09 2.40
C ALA A 65 -21.54 -12.47 1.29
N GLY A 66 -20.41 -13.09 1.65
CA GLY A 66 -19.34 -13.43 0.71
C GLY A 66 -18.32 -12.31 0.46
N ALA A 67 -18.46 -11.14 1.10
CA ALA A 67 -17.39 -10.15 1.10
C ALA A 67 -16.19 -10.61 1.95
N THR A 68 -14.98 -10.37 1.45
CA THR A 68 -13.72 -10.82 2.06
C THR A 68 -12.87 -9.69 2.59
N ALA A 69 -12.92 -8.52 1.95
CA ALA A 69 -12.26 -7.30 2.42
C ALA A 69 -13.05 -6.05 2.00
N PHE A 70 -12.80 -4.93 2.67
CA PHE A 70 -13.14 -3.61 2.15
C PHE A 70 -11.97 -2.64 2.32
N GLN A 71 -11.87 -1.65 1.42
CA GLN A 71 -11.04 -0.48 1.60
C GLN A 71 -11.93 0.77 1.69
N ILE A 72 -11.56 1.70 2.57
CA ILE A 72 -12.10 3.07 2.60
C ILE A 72 -10.97 4.01 2.19
N THR A 73 -11.24 4.94 1.28
CA THR A 73 -10.39 6.12 1.03
C THR A 73 -11.12 7.37 1.51
N SER A 74 -10.50 8.13 2.42
CA SER A 74 -10.97 9.45 2.82
C SER A 74 -10.14 10.53 2.13
N SER A 75 -10.79 11.51 1.50
CA SER A 75 -10.16 12.71 0.94
C SER A 75 -10.73 13.98 1.58
N SER A 76 -9.86 14.85 2.11
CA SER A 76 -10.23 16.13 2.73
C SER A 76 -9.15 17.20 2.54
N PRO A 77 -9.49 18.52 2.54
CA PRO A 77 -8.50 19.59 2.72
C PRO A 77 -7.82 19.57 4.10
N GLN A 78 -8.39 18.84 5.07
CA GLN A 78 -7.79 18.53 6.37
C GLN A 78 -7.00 17.21 6.28
N LEU A 79 -6.37 16.78 7.38
CA LEU A 79 -5.68 15.51 7.46
C LEU A 79 -6.62 14.46 8.11
N PRO A 80 -7.19 13.51 7.35
CA PRO A 80 -7.93 12.41 7.95
C PRO A 80 -7.03 11.45 8.74
N ALA A 81 -7.57 10.92 9.82
CA ALA A 81 -6.99 9.81 10.58
C ALA A 81 -8.09 8.81 10.97
N LEU A 82 -7.80 7.53 10.87
CA LEU A 82 -8.65 6.45 11.36
C LEU A 82 -8.64 6.46 12.90
N GLU A 83 -9.82 6.38 13.51
CA GLU A 83 -9.96 6.22 14.96
C GLU A 83 -10.28 4.77 15.31
N SER A 84 -11.44 4.24 14.90
CA SER A 84 -11.79 2.85 15.22
C SER A 84 -12.72 2.18 14.21
N VAL A 85 -12.75 0.85 14.25
CA VAL A 85 -13.62 -0.02 13.44
C VAL A 85 -14.55 -0.80 14.36
N THR A 86 -15.85 -0.63 14.19
CA THR A 86 -16.87 -1.46 14.86
C THR A 86 -17.49 -2.45 13.88
N ASP A 87 -17.58 -3.71 14.28
CA ASP A 87 -18.27 -4.77 13.53
C ASP A 87 -19.81 -4.69 13.63
N PRO A 88 -20.56 -5.50 12.84
CA PRO A 88 -22.02 -5.49 12.85
C PRO A 88 -22.68 -5.95 14.16
N ASP A 89 -21.98 -6.71 15.01
CA ASP A 89 -22.46 -7.13 16.33
C ASP A 89 -22.28 -6.01 17.39
N GLY A 90 -21.42 -5.03 17.09
CA GLY A 90 -21.08 -3.92 17.98
C GLY A 90 -19.76 -4.09 18.73
N ASN A 91 -18.92 -5.04 18.34
CA ASN A 91 -17.56 -5.19 18.87
C ASN A 91 -16.62 -4.20 18.17
N GLU A 92 -15.73 -3.58 18.93
CA GLU A 92 -14.57 -2.87 18.37
C GLU A 92 -13.52 -3.91 17.95
N VAL A 93 -13.03 -3.81 16.72
CA VAL A 93 -12.06 -4.76 16.13
C VAL A 93 -10.72 -4.11 15.75
N LEU A 94 -10.65 -2.78 15.82
CA LEU A 94 -9.43 -1.96 15.73
C LEU A 94 -9.69 -0.64 16.45
N ASP A 95 -8.79 -0.22 17.34
CA ASP A 95 -8.70 1.14 17.91
C ASP A 95 -7.27 1.67 17.61
N TRP A 96 -7.17 2.92 17.15
CA TRP A 96 -5.90 3.61 16.95
C TRP A 96 -5.07 3.74 18.23
N GLN A 97 -5.71 3.78 19.41
CA GLN A 97 -5.02 3.84 20.69
C GLN A 97 -4.25 2.56 21.00
N ASP A 98 -4.75 1.41 20.52
CA ASP A 98 -3.96 0.18 20.54
C ASP A 98 -2.79 0.31 19.57
N LEU A 99 -2.98 0.80 18.34
CA LEU A 99 -1.91 0.88 17.32
C LEU A 99 -0.85 1.99 17.51
N ILE A 100 -1.08 2.96 18.41
CA ILE A 100 -0.07 3.96 18.79
C ILE A 100 0.69 3.60 20.08
N GLN A 101 0.20 2.60 20.84
CA GLN A 101 0.76 2.14 22.11
C GLN A 101 1.31 0.71 22.05
N SER A 102 0.60 -0.22 21.40
CA SER A 102 1.22 -1.33 20.69
C SER A 102 2.18 -0.67 19.72
N PRO A 103 3.47 -0.98 19.82
CA PRO A 103 4.36 -0.30 18.92
C PRO A 103 4.19 -0.91 17.46
N ARG A 104 3.62 -2.11 17.27
CA ARG A 104 3.51 -2.83 15.97
C ARG A 104 2.81 -2.03 14.85
N SER A 105 3.41 -1.98 13.66
CA SER A 105 2.85 -1.25 12.51
C SER A 105 1.88 -2.10 11.68
N LEU A 106 0.59 -1.74 11.70
CA LEU A 106 -0.50 -2.45 10.99
C LEU A 106 -1.13 -1.64 9.84
N THR A 107 -1.30 -0.32 10.00
CA THR A 107 -1.84 0.56 8.95
C THR A 107 -1.35 1.99 9.16
N ASN A 108 -1.05 2.70 8.07
CA ASN A 108 -0.76 4.14 8.12
C ASN A 108 -2.02 4.99 8.29
N ALA A 109 -3.23 4.40 8.23
CA ALA A 109 -4.49 5.14 8.29
C ALA A 109 -4.70 5.95 9.58
N ILE A 110 -4.12 5.50 10.70
CA ILE A 110 -4.19 6.19 12.00
C ILE A 110 -3.32 7.46 12.06
N TRP A 111 -2.41 7.65 11.10
CA TRP A 111 -1.44 8.75 11.12
C TRP A 111 -1.86 9.85 10.14
N PRO A 112 -2.33 11.02 10.62
CA PRO A 112 -2.72 12.14 9.77
C PRO A 112 -1.49 12.80 9.12
N GLN A 113 -1.05 12.23 8.00
CA GLN A 113 0.14 12.66 7.24
C GLN A 113 -0.20 13.20 5.84
N ARG A 114 -1.36 12.85 5.30
CA ARG A 114 -1.81 13.21 3.93
C ARG A 114 -3.28 13.61 3.95
N ASN A 115 -3.70 14.35 2.92
CA ASN A 115 -5.10 14.73 2.69
C ASN A 115 -5.99 13.58 2.20
N ASP A 116 -5.36 12.57 1.60
CA ASP A 116 -5.99 11.38 1.05
C ASP A 116 -5.35 10.18 1.77
N VAL A 117 -6.17 9.38 2.45
CA VAL A 117 -5.71 8.27 3.31
C VAL A 117 -6.61 7.06 3.07
N ALA A 118 -5.98 5.90 2.90
CA ALA A 118 -6.66 4.62 2.69
C ALA A 118 -6.52 3.69 3.90
N PHE A 119 -7.56 2.89 4.13
CA PHE A 119 -7.61 1.85 5.16
C PHE A 119 -8.27 0.59 4.59
N ASN A 120 -7.64 -0.58 4.73
CA ASN A 120 -8.16 -1.88 4.30
C ASN A 120 -8.55 -2.72 5.53
N TRP A 121 -9.61 -3.53 5.45
CA TRP A 121 -10.01 -4.43 6.54
C TRP A 121 -10.71 -5.70 6.03
N PRO A 122 -10.38 -6.90 6.57
CA PRO A 122 -9.21 -7.21 7.42
C PRO A 122 -7.89 -6.93 6.69
N ILE A 123 -6.77 -7.02 7.41
CA ILE A 123 -5.42 -6.87 6.85
C ILE A 123 -4.69 -8.20 6.90
N ARG A 124 -4.79 -8.91 8.02
CA ARG A 124 -4.12 -10.20 8.31
C ARG A 124 -5.16 -11.32 8.45
N GLU A 125 -4.71 -12.57 8.47
CA GLU A 125 -5.61 -13.69 8.83
C GLU A 125 -6.09 -13.59 10.28
N VAL A 126 -5.23 -13.12 11.20
CA VAL A 126 -5.55 -13.03 12.64
C VAL A 126 -6.67 -12.03 12.95
N ASP A 127 -6.96 -11.10 12.04
CA ASP A 127 -8.04 -10.12 12.16
C ASP A 127 -9.43 -10.76 11.95
N GLY A 128 -9.47 -11.96 11.35
CA GLY A 128 -10.68 -12.73 11.06
C GLY A 128 -11.39 -12.33 9.77
N ALA A 129 -12.33 -13.17 9.34
CA ALA A 129 -13.17 -12.91 8.17
C ALA A 129 -14.21 -11.81 8.44
N LEU A 130 -14.61 -11.08 7.39
CA LEU A 130 -15.68 -10.09 7.48
C LEU A 130 -17.02 -10.73 7.88
N LYS A 131 -17.75 -10.04 8.75
CA LYS A 131 -19.13 -10.39 9.13
C LYS A 131 -20.12 -9.66 8.22
N PRO A 132 -21.10 -10.34 7.59
CA PRO A 132 -22.13 -9.65 6.80
C PRO A 132 -22.97 -8.71 7.69
N GLY A 133 -23.12 -7.44 7.29
CA GLY A 133 -23.85 -6.44 8.06
C GLY A 133 -23.26 -5.03 7.96
N LYS A 134 -23.60 -4.17 8.93
CA LYS A 134 -23.22 -2.75 8.93
C LYS A 134 -22.00 -2.51 9.81
N TYR A 135 -20.82 -2.39 9.20
CA TYR A 135 -19.65 -1.86 9.90
C TYR A 135 -19.78 -0.35 10.11
N LYS A 136 -19.12 0.15 11.15
CA LYS A 136 -18.84 1.58 11.34
C LYS A 136 -17.34 1.76 11.31
N VAL A 137 -16.86 2.76 10.58
CA VAL A 137 -15.47 3.19 10.66
C VAL A 137 -15.47 4.66 11.06
N GLU A 138 -15.00 4.94 12.27
CA GLU A 138 -14.89 6.30 12.81
C GLU A 138 -13.53 6.88 12.44
N TRP A 139 -13.54 8.15 12.04
CA TRP A 139 -12.39 8.90 11.58
C TRP A 139 -12.39 10.30 12.20
N ALA A 140 -11.21 10.86 12.41
CA ALA A 140 -10.98 12.27 12.70
C ALA A 140 -10.63 13.05 11.42
N LEU A 141 -10.87 14.36 11.44
CA LEU A 141 -10.18 15.34 10.59
C LEU A 141 -9.38 16.27 11.50
N VAL A 142 -8.07 16.39 11.28
CA VAL A 142 -7.19 17.30 12.03
C VAL A 142 -6.49 18.33 11.13
N ASP A 143 -5.97 19.39 11.74
CA ASP A 143 -5.06 20.36 11.11
C ASP A 143 -3.58 19.97 11.25
N GLU A 144 -2.67 20.78 10.70
CA GLU A 144 -1.21 20.57 10.73
C GLU A 144 -0.62 20.63 12.15
N ASP A 145 -1.35 21.21 13.11
CA ASP A 145 -1.01 21.23 14.55
C ASP A 145 -1.70 20.08 15.32
N PHE A 146 -2.30 19.11 14.62
CA PHE A 146 -3.06 17.95 15.12
C PHE A 146 -4.32 18.28 15.94
N ASN A 147 -4.93 19.45 15.75
CA ASN A 147 -6.21 19.80 16.38
C ASN A 147 -7.38 19.28 15.54
N TYR A 148 -8.38 18.69 16.20
CA TYR A 148 -9.64 18.28 15.58
C TYR A 148 -10.39 19.47 14.94
N VAL A 149 -10.77 19.32 13.67
CA VAL A 149 -11.41 20.39 12.87
C VAL A 149 -12.91 20.09 12.68
N PRO A 150 -13.82 20.81 13.36
CA PRO A 150 -15.27 20.62 13.25
C PRO A 150 -15.87 21.30 12.01
N ASP A 151 -16.96 20.73 11.48
CA ASP A 151 -17.61 21.16 10.23
C ASP A 151 -16.64 21.35 9.04
N ALA A 152 -15.62 20.48 8.98
CA ALA A 152 -14.78 20.28 7.81
C ALA A 152 -15.46 19.32 6.83
N LYS A 153 -15.12 19.42 5.54
CA LYS A 153 -15.63 18.53 4.49
C LYS A 153 -14.71 17.33 4.31
N VAL A 154 -15.30 16.19 3.99
CA VAL A 154 -14.60 14.98 3.53
C VAL A 154 -15.47 14.27 2.50
N THR A 155 -14.86 13.81 1.41
CA THR A 155 -15.48 12.85 0.50
C THR A 155 -14.86 11.49 0.85
N ALA A 156 -15.69 10.52 1.20
CA ALA A 156 -15.26 9.17 1.55
C ALA A 156 -15.76 8.20 0.47
N SER A 157 -14.84 7.45 -0.14
CA SER A 157 -15.18 6.33 -1.01
C SER A 157 -14.90 5.00 -0.31
N SER A 158 -15.62 3.96 -0.70
CA SER A 158 -15.36 2.60 -0.23
C SER A 158 -15.48 1.58 -1.36
N VAL A 159 -14.67 0.52 -1.26
CA VAL A 159 -14.62 -0.58 -2.22
C VAL A 159 -14.65 -1.88 -1.45
N ILE A 160 -15.58 -2.78 -1.78
CA ILE A 160 -15.75 -4.08 -1.13
C ILE A 160 -15.33 -5.19 -2.09
N LYS A 161 -14.37 -6.03 -1.68
CA LYS A 161 -13.95 -7.26 -2.38
C LYS A 161 -14.87 -8.42 -2.00
N THR A 162 -15.26 -9.22 -2.99
CA THR A 162 -16.10 -10.42 -2.85
C THR A 162 -15.50 -11.69 -3.48
N ASP A 163 -14.25 -11.64 -3.92
CA ASP A 163 -13.49 -12.84 -4.26
C ASP A 163 -13.10 -13.59 -2.96
N PRO A 164 -13.38 -14.90 -2.85
CA PRO A 164 -13.08 -15.74 -1.69
C PRO A 164 -11.68 -16.38 -1.68
N ASP A 165 -10.85 -16.21 -2.71
CA ASP A 165 -9.51 -16.80 -2.74
C ASP A 165 -8.53 -16.03 -1.82
N PHE A 166 -7.72 -16.80 -1.10
CA PHE A 166 -6.62 -16.32 -0.26
C PHE A 166 -5.32 -17.13 -0.50
N ALA A 167 -5.30 -18.01 -1.50
CA ALA A 167 -4.14 -18.78 -1.94
C ALA A 167 -3.60 -18.29 -3.30
N THR A 168 -4.45 -17.77 -4.18
CA THR A 168 -4.06 -17.07 -5.41
C THR A 168 -4.84 -15.77 -5.60
N GLY A 169 -4.34 -14.89 -6.48
CA GLY A 169 -5.03 -13.68 -6.93
C GLY A 169 -4.24 -12.92 -8.02
N GLU A 170 -4.94 -12.17 -8.86
CA GLU A 170 -4.36 -11.30 -9.90
C GLU A 170 -4.34 -9.83 -9.44
N VAL A 171 -3.18 -9.18 -9.54
CA VAL A 171 -3.00 -7.76 -9.20
C VAL A 171 -2.69 -6.97 -10.48
N HIS A 172 -3.63 -6.12 -10.86
CA HIS A 172 -3.52 -5.28 -12.04
C HIS A 172 -2.68 -4.03 -11.74
N VAL A 173 -1.62 -3.81 -12.52
CA VAL A 173 -0.73 -2.64 -12.38
C VAL A 173 -0.57 -1.89 -13.69
N ARG A 174 -0.93 -0.61 -13.67
CA ARG A 174 -0.57 0.34 -14.70
C ARG A 174 0.81 0.94 -14.43
N ILE A 175 1.77 0.63 -15.29
CA ILE A 175 3.10 1.24 -15.30
C ILE A 175 3.06 2.46 -16.23
N VAL A 176 3.15 3.65 -15.65
CA VAL A 176 3.08 4.93 -16.37
C VAL A 176 4.46 5.54 -16.49
N TYR A 177 4.90 5.78 -17.73
CA TYR A 177 6.09 6.59 -17.99
C TYR A 177 5.77 8.08 -17.79
N ALA A 178 6.63 8.78 -17.04
CA ALA A 178 6.66 10.24 -16.98
C ALA A 178 7.20 10.85 -18.30
N GLU A 179 7.14 12.18 -18.46
CA GLU A 179 7.41 12.87 -19.71
C GLU A 179 8.75 12.44 -20.35
N GLY A 180 8.67 11.83 -21.54
CA GLY A 180 9.82 11.44 -22.35
C GLY A 180 10.55 10.16 -21.92
N ILE A 181 10.18 9.51 -20.81
CA ILE A 181 10.81 8.26 -20.37
C ILE A 181 10.51 7.11 -21.36
N ASP A 182 9.34 7.12 -21.98
CA ASP A 182 8.95 6.22 -23.07
C ASP A 182 9.85 6.35 -24.33
N GLN A 183 10.47 7.52 -24.52
CA GLN A 183 11.40 7.79 -25.62
C GLN A 183 12.85 7.37 -25.30
N MET A 184 13.07 6.60 -24.22
CA MET A 184 14.39 6.13 -23.77
C MET A 184 14.52 4.59 -23.83
N PRO A 185 14.79 3.96 -25.00
CA PRO A 185 14.85 2.50 -25.14
C PRO A 185 15.83 1.74 -24.22
N LYS A 186 16.83 2.41 -23.65
CA LYS A 186 17.68 1.80 -22.61
C LYS A 186 16.96 1.63 -21.27
N VAL A 187 16.05 2.54 -20.97
CA VAL A 187 15.32 2.64 -19.70
C VAL A 187 14.05 1.79 -19.78
N THR A 188 13.27 1.89 -20.86
CA THR A 188 12.07 1.04 -21.06
C THR A 188 12.43 -0.45 -21.04
N ASN A 189 13.46 -0.88 -21.79
CA ASN A 189 13.90 -2.27 -21.81
C ASN A 189 14.44 -2.76 -20.45
N ALA A 190 14.98 -1.87 -19.61
CA ALA A 190 15.43 -2.22 -18.26
C ALA A 190 14.25 -2.32 -17.27
N ILE A 191 13.22 -1.50 -17.46
CA ILE A 191 11.95 -1.55 -16.71
C ILE A 191 11.17 -2.81 -17.08
N GLU A 192 11.08 -3.17 -18.35
CA GLU A 192 10.51 -4.44 -18.82
C GLU A 192 11.24 -5.63 -18.18
N ALA A 193 12.58 -5.63 -18.19
CA ALA A 193 13.37 -6.70 -17.55
C ALA A 193 13.26 -6.71 -16.01
N ALA A 194 13.03 -5.56 -15.36
CA ALA A 194 12.78 -5.46 -13.92
C ALA A 194 11.39 -6.01 -13.54
N VAL A 195 10.40 -5.79 -14.40
CA VAL A 195 9.04 -6.35 -14.23
C VAL A 195 9.05 -7.88 -14.26
N GLU A 196 9.88 -8.51 -15.09
CA GLU A 196 10.04 -9.98 -15.06
C GLU A 196 10.44 -10.48 -13.66
N HIS A 197 11.41 -9.84 -13.00
CA HIS A 197 11.80 -10.16 -11.62
C HIS A 197 10.68 -9.87 -10.60
N TRP A 198 9.91 -8.79 -10.78
CA TRP A 198 8.72 -8.53 -9.94
C TRP A 198 7.72 -9.69 -10.04
N ARG A 199 7.43 -10.21 -11.24
CA ARG A 199 6.55 -11.39 -11.38
C ARG A 199 7.12 -12.65 -10.71
N GLU A 200 8.45 -12.84 -10.75
CA GLU A 200 9.11 -13.95 -10.02
C GLU A 200 8.93 -13.83 -8.50
N VAL A 201 9.06 -12.62 -7.94
CA VAL A 201 8.91 -12.37 -6.49
C VAL A 201 7.46 -12.56 -6.03
N TRP A 202 6.50 -11.92 -6.68
CA TRP A 202 5.08 -12.01 -6.28
C TRP A 202 4.48 -13.39 -6.56
N GLY A 203 4.90 -14.06 -7.65
CA GLY A 203 4.50 -15.43 -7.94
C GLY A 203 4.93 -16.46 -6.89
N SER A 204 5.90 -16.13 -6.01
CA SER A 204 6.30 -16.99 -4.90
C SER A 204 5.22 -17.15 -3.82
N VAL A 205 4.31 -16.18 -3.68
CA VAL A 205 3.16 -16.16 -2.74
C VAL A 205 1.81 -16.22 -3.45
N GLY A 206 1.77 -16.76 -4.67
CA GLY A 206 0.53 -16.95 -5.42
C GLY A 206 -0.08 -15.68 -6.03
N VAL A 207 0.62 -14.54 -5.97
CA VAL A 207 0.17 -13.28 -6.55
C VAL A 207 0.65 -13.17 -8.00
N THR A 208 -0.28 -13.05 -8.95
CA THR A 208 0.02 -12.85 -10.36
C THR A 208 0.01 -11.36 -10.69
N LEU A 209 1.15 -10.79 -11.06
CA LEU A 209 1.20 -9.44 -11.61
C LEU A 209 0.62 -9.42 -13.02
N VAL A 210 -0.35 -8.53 -13.27
CA VAL A 210 -0.93 -8.27 -14.59
C VAL A 210 -0.64 -6.82 -14.96
N GLU A 211 0.51 -6.58 -15.61
CA GLU A 211 0.92 -5.22 -15.95
C GLU A 211 0.37 -4.70 -17.30
N ARG A 212 0.22 -3.38 -17.41
CA ARG A 212 0.12 -2.67 -18.69
C ARG A 212 0.91 -1.36 -18.67
N TYR A 213 1.43 -0.95 -19.83
CA TYR A 213 2.27 0.24 -19.97
C TYR A 213 1.50 1.41 -20.60
N ASP A 214 1.67 2.61 -20.06
CA ASP A 214 1.12 3.89 -20.53
C ASP A 214 2.19 5.01 -20.47
N THR A 215 1.91 6.18 -21.04
CA THR A 215 2.76 7.38 -20.95
C THR A 215 1.95 8.61 -20.52
N SER A 216 2.60 9.64 -19.97
CA SER A 216 1.94 10.79 -19.37
C SER A 216 2.73 12.10 -19.48
N ASP A 217 2.02 13.23 -19.38
CA ASP A 217 2.60 14.58 -19.27
C ASP A 217 3.09 14.90 -17.83
N LEU A 218 3.47 13.90 -17.03
CA LEU A 218 3.96 14.11 -15.65
C LEU A 218 5.44 14.48 -15.65
N ASP A 219 5.82 15.45 -14.82
CA ASP A 219 7.21 15.87 -14.67
C ASP A 219 8.07 14.72 -14.10
N ALA A 220 9.12 14.33 -14.85
CA ALA A 220 9.99 13.21 -14.51
C ALA A 220 10.85 13.42 -13.24
N SER A 221 10.81 14.60 -12.61
CA SER A 221 11.36 14.83 -11.26
C SER A 221 10.48 14.28 -10.12
N LEU A 222 9.21 13.93 -10.40
CA LEU A 222 8.25 13.36 -9.43
C LEU A 222 8.12 14.19 -8.12
N ASP A 223 8.21 15.52 -8.24
CA ASP A 223 8.28 16.45 -7.10
C ASP A 223 7.07 16.35 -6.13
N PHE A 224 5.94 15.85 -6.64
CA PHE A 224 4.66 15.64 -5.94
C PHE A 224 4.67 14.59 -4.81
N THR A 225 5.72 13.77 -4.72
CA THR A 225 5.76 12.51 -3.92
C THR A 225 5.35 12.64 -2.43
N TRP A 226 5.48 13.82 -1.81
CA TRP A 226 5.09 14.04 -0.41
C TRP A 226 3.73 14.75 -0.20
N SER A 227 3.20 15.45 -1.20
CA SER A 227 1.93 16.20 -1.07
C SER A 227 0.77 15.61 -1.87
N GLY A 228 1.09 14.78 -2.87
CA GLY A 228 0.23 14.54 -4.02
C GLY A 228 0.12 15.77 -4.93
N ASP A 229 -0.38 15.57 -6.16
CA ASP A 229 -0.69 16.66 -7.09
C ASP A 229 -1.93 16.33 -7.96
N PRO A 230 -2.79 17.30 -8.34
CA PRO A 230 -3.94 17.06 -9.20
C PRO A 230 -3.63 16.47 -10.58
N SER A 231 -2.41 16.65 -11.10
CA SER A 231 -1.96 15.99 -12.33
C SER A 231 -1.84 14.47 -12.16
N VAL A 232 -1.43 13.99 -10.98
CA VAL A 232 -1.41 12.55 -10.67
C VAL A 232 -2.84 11.99 -10.65
N LYS A 233 -3.81 12.74 -10.08
CA LYS A 233 -5.23 12.36 -10.17
C LYS A 233 -5.71 12.31 -11.62
N LYS A 234 -5.42 13.34 -12.44
CA LYS A 234 -5.77 13.37 -13.88
C LYS A 234 -5.25 12.13 -14.63
N VAL A 235 -4.08 11.61 -14.25
CA VAL A 235 -3.55 10.37 -14.83
C VAL A 235 -4.26 9.15 -14.23
N ALA A 236 -4.42 9.07 -12.91
CA ALA A 236 -5.15 8.00 -12.22
C ALA A 236 -6.62 7.87 -12.67
N ASP A 237 -7.26 8.95 -13.09
CA ASP A 237 -8.62 8.99 -13.65
C ASP A 237 -8.76 8.25 -15.01
N THR A 238 -7.70 7.62 -15.49
CA THR A 238 -7.65 6.74 -16.68
C THR A 238 -7.07 5.35 -16.39
N LYS A 239 -7.06 4.95 -15.12
CA LYS A 239 -6.80 3.57 -14.69
C LYS A 239 -8.11 2.76 -14.70
N GLU A 240 -8.02 1.44 -14.78
CA GLU A 240 -9.19 0.56 -14.65
C GLU A 240 -9.64 0.40 -13.18
N PRO A 241 -10.89 0.00 -12.91
CA PRO A 241 -11.34 -0.33 -11.55
C PRO A 241 -10.42 -1.39 -10.91
N GLY A 242 -10.05 -1.21 -9.64
CA GLY A 242 -9.10 -2.10 -8.93
C GLY A 242 -7.62 -1.96 -9.31
N GLU A 243 -7.29 -1.32 -10.43
CA GLU A 243 -5.90 -1.22 -10.94
C GLU A 243 -5.01 -0.30 -10.07
N LEU A 244 -3.79 -0.74 -9.76
CA LEU A 244 -2.77 0.07 -9.08
C LEU A 244 -1.96 0.89 -10.09
N GLN A 245 -1.35 2.00 -9.67
CA GLN A 245 -0.60 2.90 -10.55
C GLN A 245 0.84 3.09 -10.08
N LEU A 246 1.81 2.61 -10.86
CA LEU A 246 3.25 2.86 -10.66
C LEU A 246 3.76 3.85 -11.71
N ILE A 247 4.43 4.92 -11.29
CA ILE A 247 4.90 6.02 -12.14
C ILE A 247 6.43 6.00 -12.18
N VAL A 248 7.02 5.84 -13.36
CA VAL A 248 8.48 5.86 -13.53
C VAL A 248 8.96 7.21 -14.05
N GLY A 249 9.81 7.86 -13.27
CA GLY A 249 10.48 9.13 -13.61
C GLY A 249 12.00 9.03 -13.51
N GLU A 250 12.67 10.15 -13.76
CA GLU A 250 14.13 10.27 -13.70
C GLU A 250 14.64 10.21 -12.26
N THR A 251 14.00 10.95 -11.35
CA THR A 251 14.34 11.04 -9.91
C THR A 251 13.08 11.08 -9.05
N VAL A 252 13.20 10.84 -7.74
CA VAL A 252 12.17 11.22 -6.77
C VAL A 252 12.58 12.55 -6.13
N ARG A 253 11.86 13.62 -6.48
CA ARG A 253 12.06 15.00 -5.99
C ARG A 253 13.48 15.55 -6.21
N GLY A 254 14.10 15.17 -7.33
CA GLY A 254 15.49 15.50 -7.65
C GLY A 254 16.56 14.70 -6.88
N GLU A 255 16.18 13.81 -5.96
CA GLU A 255 17.11 13.11 -5.08
C GLU A 255 17.70 11.85 -5.75
N GLN A 256 19.03 11.72 -5.73
CA GLN A 256 19.79 10.64 -6.38
C GLN A 256 20.07 9.45 -5.43
N TYR A 257 19.28 9.30 -4.37
CA TYR A 257 19.45 8.27 -3.34
C TYR A 257 18.12 7.63 -2.89
N ILE A 258 16.99 8.08 -3.44
CA ILE A 258 15.68 7.47 -3.27
C ILE A 258 15.41 6.64 -4.53
N TYR A 259 15.11 5.35 -4.36
CA TYR A 259 14.84 4.42 -5.46
C TYR A 259 13.35 4.44 -5.86
N GLY A 260 12.45 4.47 -4.89
CA GLY A 260 11.00 4.59 -5.06
C GLY A 260 10.32 5.13 -3.79
N VAL A 261 8.99 5.27 -3.84
CA VAL A 261 8.10 5.61 -2.70
C VAL A 261 6.65 5.15 -2.99
N SER A 262 6.00 4.50 -2.03
CA SER A 262 4.53 4.32 -1.99
C SER A 262 3.78 5.52 -1.40
N ALA A 263 2.65 5.89 -2.00
CA ALA A 263 1.70 6.84 -1.43
C ALA A 263 0.72 6.20 -0.42
N GLY A 264 1.27 5.75 0.71
CA GLY A 264 0.52 5.18 1.83
C GLY A 264 0.75 3.69 2.03
N ILE A 265 0.24 3.18 3.16
CA ILE A 265 0.23 1.74 3.52
C ILE A 265 -1.11 1.42 4.20
N PRO A 266 -2.13 0.94 3.46
CA PRO A 266 -2.20 0.83 2.00
C PRO A 266 -2.31 2.21 1.31
N GLY A 267 -2.15 2.22 -0.01
CA GLY A 267 -2.47 3.36 -0.88
C GLY A 267 -3.94 3.35 -1.36
N THR A 268 -4.39 4.46 -1.97
CA THR A 268 -5.80 4.61 -2.38
C THR A 268 -6.12 3.76 -3.62
N ILE A 269 -7.12 2.89 -3.54
CA ILE A 269 -7.60 2.14 -4.71
C ILE A 269 -8.36 3.04 -5.69
N GLU A 270 -9.02 4.09 -5.17
CA GLU A 270 -9.70 5.11 -5.96
C GLU A 270 -8.77 6.26 -6.37
N PRO A 271 -8.97 6.88 -7.56
CA PRO A 271 -8.18 8.00 -8.05
C PRO A 271 -8.22 9.26 -7.16
N THR A 272 -7.12 9.53 -6.47
CA THR A 272 -6.85 10.74 -5.68
C THR A 272 -5.58 11.42 -6.19
N LYS A 273 -5.21 12.59 -5.63
CA LYS A 273 -3.91 13.22 -5.89
C LYS A 273 -2.73 12.42 -5.32
N ASN A 274 -3.00 11.40 -4.48
CA ASN A 274 -2.04 10.48 -3.88
C ASN A 274 -2.14 9.04 -4.43
N THR A 275 -2.73 8.82 -5.61
CA THR A 275 -2.76 7.47 -6.24
C THR A 275 -1.46 7.19 -7.01
N PHE A 276 -0.40 6.83 -6.30
CA PHE A 276 0.88 6.45 -6.91
C PHE A 276 1.76 5.52 -6.05
N VAL A 277 2.44 4.61 -6.74
CA VAL A 277 3.83 4.24 -6.44
C VAL A 277 4.73 5.05 -7.36
N VAL A 278 5.90 5.49 -6.93
CA VAL A 278 6.90 6.15 -7.79
C VAL A 278 8.23 5.39 -7.84
N LEU A 279 8.93 5.49 -8.97
CA LEU A 279 10.22 4.86 -9.24
C LEU A 279 11.18 5.85 -9.93
N ALA A 280 12.42 5.95 -9.44
CA ALA A 280 13.49 6.77 -10.01
C ALA A 280 14.48 5.92 -10.83
N TRP A 281 14.43 5.96 -12.16
CA TRP A 281 15.32 5.11 -12.98
C TRP A 281 16.81 5.50 -12.84
N THR A 282 17.14 6.77 -12.56
CA THR A 282 18.56 7.18 -12.42
C THR A 282 19.22 6.66 -11.16
N THR A 283 18.49 6.53 -10.05
CA THR A 283 19.02 5.95 -8.80
C THR A 283 19.43 4.48 -9.01
N HIS A 284 18.67 3.75 -9.84
CA HIS A 284 18.97 2.36 -10.24
C HIS A 284 20.17 2.29 -11.19
N ALA A 285 20.13 2.98 -12.33
CA ALA A 285 21.25 3.03 -13.30
C ALA A 285 22.55 3.58 -12.68
N GLY A 286 22.43 4.44 -11.67
CA GLY A 286 23.56 5.02 -10.97
C GLY A 286 24.46 5.92 -11.85
N PRO A 287 25.68 6.23 -11.37
CA PRO A 287 26.49 7.31 -11.95
C PRO A 287 27.06 7.09 -13.35
N ASP A 288 26.91 5.91 -13.97
CA ASP A 288 27.36 5.68 -15.35
C ASP A 288 26.20 5.59 -16.38
N GLY A 289 24.94 5.59 -15.93
CA GLY A 289 23.77 5.64 -16.80
C GLY A 289 23.52 4.38 -17.62
N ASN A 290 23.95 3.22 -17.11
CA ASN A 290 23.64 1.90 -17.67
C ASN A 290 23.10 0.99 -16.58
N PHE A 291 22.36 -0.04 -16.97
CA PHE A 291 21.86 -1.05 -16.05
C PHE A 291 22.74 -2.29 -16.16
N SER A 292 23.34 -2.73 -15.06
CA SER A 292 23.86 -4.10 -14.93
C SER A 292 22.75 -5.03 -14.41
N ASP A 293 22.97 -6.33 -14.49
CA ASP A 293 22.04 -7.35 -13.99
C ASP A 293 21.62 -7.09 -12.53
N ASN A 294 22.53 -6.59 -11.68
CA ASN A 294 22.21 -6.21 -10.29
C ASN A 294 21.30 -4.97 -10.20
N ASP A 295 21.45 -4.01 -11.12
CA ASP A 295 20.67 -2.77 -11.10
C ASP A 295 19.25 -2.99 -11.67
N ILE A 296 19.08 -3.98 -12.57
CA ILE A 296 17.78 -4.49 -13.04
C ILE A 296 17.10 -5.32 -11.94
N MET A 297 17.83 -6.25 -11.31
CA MET A 297 17.35 -7.05 -10.17
C MET A 297 16.84 -6.15 -9.04
N VAL A 298 17.65 -5.20 -8.57
CA VAL A 298 17.23 -4.24 -7.54
C VAL A 298 16.03 -3.42 -8.03
N MET A 299 15.97 -3.02 -9.30
CA MET A 299 14.78 -2.29 -9.81
C MET A 299 13.49 -3.12 -9.74
N GLY A 300 13.54 -4.42 -10.03
CA GLY A 300 12.37 -5.31 -9.90
C GLY A 300 11.95 -5.48 -8.45
N GLU A 301 12.93 -5.67 -7.56
CA GLU A 301 12.73 -5.70 -6.12
C GLU A 301 12.12 -4.38 -5.61
N THR A 302 12.55 -3.21 -6.10
CA THR A 302 11.95 -1.91 -5.78
C THR A 302 10.46 -1.84 -6.15
N MET A 303 10.12 -2.25 -7.39
CA MET A 303 8.73 -2.18 -7.85
C MET A 303 7.83 -3.08 -6.99
N ALA A 304 8.30 -4.29 -6.68
CA ALA A 304 7.60 -5.25 -5.84
C ALA A 304 7.49 -4.78 -4.38
N HIS A 305 8.53 -4.13 -3.83
CA HIS A 305 8.58 -3.59 -2.47
C HIS A 305 7.61 -2.41 -2.29
N GLU A 306 7.74 -1.37 -3.12
CA GLU A 306 6.92 -0.16 -3.00
C GLU A 306 5.45 -0.43 -3.36
N THR A 307 5.17 -1.38 -4.26
CA THR A 307 3.77 -1.81 -4.50
C THR A 307 3.26 -2.75 -3.39
N GLY A 308 4.16 -3.48 -2.70
CA GLY A 308 3.84 -4.17 -1.45
C GLY A 308 3.40 -3.21 -0.34
N HIS A 309 4.12 -2.09 -0.17
CA HIS A 309 3.66 -0.98 0.66
C HIS A 309 2.29 -0.46 0.23
N TYR A 310 2.06 -0.23 -1.07
CA TYR A 310 0.76 0.23 -1.59
C TYR A 310 -0.38 -0.75 -1.29
N MET A 311 -0.11 -2.05 -1.21
CA MET A 311 -1.10 -3.09 -0.87
C MET A 311 -1.27 -3.30 0.64
N GLY A 312 -0.41 -2.74 1.49
CA GLY A 312 -0.58 -2.72 2.95
C GLY A 312 0.56 -3.33 3.77
N LEU A 313 1.64 -3.81 3.14
CA LEU A 313 2.81 -4.33 3.87
C LEU A 313 3.64 -3.22 4.49
N PHE A 314 4.15 -3.45 5.70
CA PHE A 314 5.16 -2.60 6.33
C PHE A 314 6.57 -3.17 6.15
N HIS A 315 7.58 -2.42 6.57
CA HIS A 315 8.92 -2.97 6.76
C HIS A 315 8.90 -3.96 7.95
N PRO A 316 9.41 -5.20 7.82
CA PRO A 316 9.45 -6.17 8.92
C PRO A 316 10.34 -5.74 10.08
N VAL A 317 11.27 -4.83 9.81
CA VAL A 317 11.89 -3.97 10.81
C VAL A 317 12.05 -2.58 10.22
N GLU A 318 11.74 -1.51 10.95
CA GLU A 318 11.99 -0.13 10.51
C GLU A 318 13.40 0.33 10.89
N GLY A 319 13.89 1.39 10.24
CA GLY A 319 15.32 1.79 10.27
C GLY A 319 15.96 2.16 11.62
N THR A 320 15.19 2.17 12.72
CA THR A 320 15.68 2.34 14.10
C THR A 320 16.04 1.02 14.79
N TRP A 321 15.56 -0.12 14.27
CA TRP A 321 15.69 -1.46 14.85
C TRP A 321 15.03 -1.66 16.23
N SER A 322 13.99 -0.87 16.52
CA SER A 322 13.12 -1.01 17.70
C SER A 322 11.66 -1.27 17.33
N ASN A 323 11.44 -1.62 16.06
CA ASN A 323 10.24 -1.32 15.30
C ASN A 323 10.02 -2.36 14.21
N TRP A 324 8.83 -2.96 14.08
CA TRP A 324 8.52 -4.14 13.28
C TRP A 324 7.08 -4.09 12.70
N ASP A 325 6.78 -4.96 11.73
CA ASP A 325 5.44 -5.09 11.13
C ASP A 325 4.50 -5.94 11.99
N ALA A 326 3.19 -5.84 11.74
CA ALA A 326 2.17 -6.48 12.57
C ALA A 326 1.95 -7.98 12.30
N LEU A 327 2.90 -8.66 11.68
CA LEU A 327 2.83 -10.07 11.27
C LEU A 327 3.50 -10.96 12.33
N ASP A 328 3.19 -12.26 12.35
CA ASP A 328 3.67 -13.19 13.39
C ASP A 328 4.74 -14.18 12.88
N ASP A 329 4.92 -14.29 11.55
CA ASP A 329 5.99 -15.09 10.93
C ASP A 329 7.26 -14.31 10.57
N THR A 330 7.24 -12.97 10.66
CA THR A 330 8.40 -12.10 10.42
C THR A 330 9.37 -12.10 11.62
N VAL A 331 10.67 -12.13 11.35
CA VAL A 331 11.69 -12.29 12.39
C VAL A 331 12.06 -10.94 13.02
N GLU A 332 11.61 -10.70 14.26
CA GLU A 332 12.10 -9.57 15.08
C GLU A 332 13.64 -9.55 15.14
N CYS A 333 14.21 -8.38 14.88
CA CYS A 333 15.64 -8.13 14.99
C CYS A 333 15.90 -6.71 15.54
N ASN A 334 16.90 -6.58 16.40
CA ASN A 334 17.14 -5.37 17.21
C ASN A 334 18.47 -4.65 16.90
N GLY A 335 18.94 -4.74 15.65
CA GLY A 335 20.10 -3.98 15.19
C GLY A 335 20.58 -4.40 13.80
N GLN A 336 21.16 -3.45 13.06
CA GLN A 336 21.58 -3.62 11.67
C GLN A 336 22.34 -4.93 11.34
N LEU A 337 23.16 -5.47 12.24
CA LEU A 337 23.92 -6.71 11.97
C LEU A 337 23.11 -8.00 12.11
N SER A 338 22.10 -8.06 12.99
CA SER A 338 21.13 -9.16 12.99
C SER A 338 20.14 -8.97 11.85
N CYS A 339 19.60 -7.77 11.70
CA CYS A 339 18.63 -7.45 10.66
C CYS A 339 19.16 -7.69 9.23
N ASN A 340 20.37 -7.22 8.89
CA ASN A 340 20.99 -7.52 7.59
C ASN A 340 21.25 -9.01 7.35
N ARG A 341 21.32 -9.83 8.41
CA ARG A 341 21.51 -11.29 8.33
C ARG A 341 20.16 -11.97 8.11
N ASP A 342 19.24 -11.75 9.04
CA ASP A 342 17.99 -12.48 9.22
C ASP A 342 16.92 -12.05 8.20
N LEU A 343 16.76 -10.74 7.98
CA LEU A 343 15.75 -10.16 7.08
C LEU A 343 16.31 -9.70 5.74
N GLY A 344 17.64 -9.67 5.55
CA GLY A 344 18.29 -9.13 4.35
C GLY A 344 18.09 -9.89 3.03
N GLU A 345 17.16 -10.85 2.97
CA GLU A 345 16.65 -11.52 1.77
C GLU A 345 15.11 -11.35 1.62
N ASN A 346 14.43 -10.79 2.62
CA ASN A 346 13.02 -10.45 2.56
C ASN A 346 12.83 -9.21 1.68
N LEU A 347 11.79 -9.22 0.83
CA LEU A 347 11.44 -8.14 -0.07
C LEU A 347 11.26 -6.82 0.69
N MET A 348 10.48 -6.85 1.76
CA MET A 348 10.07 -5.67 2.53
C MET A 348 11.16 -5.15 3.48
N TYR A 349 12.38 -5.67 3.45
CA TYR A 349 13.45 -5.20 4.34
C TYR A 349 14.02 -3.82 3.90
N PRO A 350 14.10 -2.79 4.79
CA PRO A 350 14.29 -1.36 4.44
C PRO A 350 15.65 -0.93 3.84
N TYR A 351 16.53 -1.85 3.43
CA TYR A 351 17.84 -1.49 2.89
C TYR A 351 18.33 -2.45 1.79
N SER A 352 18.53 -1.94 0.58
CA SER A 352 19.21 -2.66 -0.50
C SER A 352 20.65 -3.03 -0.10
N LEU A 353 20.91 -4.33 0.08
CA LEU A 353 22.19 -4.85 0.59
C LEU A 353 23.26 -4.98 -0.51
N CYS A 354 23.59 -3.85 -1.14
CA CYS A 354 24.60 -3.74 -2.18
C CYS A 354 26.00 -3.44 -1.63
N GLY A 355 26.98 -4.26 -2.02
CA GLY A 355 28.40 -4.13 -1.68
C GLY A 355 29.28 -4.16 -2.93
N GLY A 356 29.91 -3.04 -3.27
CA GLY A 356 30.81 -2.96 -4.42
C GLY A 356 30.08 -3.06 -5.76
N SER A 357 30.13 -4.24 -6.38
CA SER A 357 29.50 -4.58 -7.67
C SER A 357 28.59 -5.83 -7.57
N THR A 358 28.08 -6.11 -6.38
CA THR A 358 27.19 -7.23 -6.06
C THR A 358 26.13 -6.77 -5.07
N CYS A 359 24.89 -7.15 -5.28
CA CYS A 359 23.80 -6.98 -4.29
C CYS A 359 23.34 -8.35 -3.79
N ARG A 360 22.88 -8.42 -2.53
CA ARG A 360 22.05 -9.53 -2.06
C ARG A 360 20.62 -9.28 -2.54
N SER A 361 20.02 -10.28 -3.18
CA SER A 361 18.65 -10.21 -3.68
C SER A 361 17.65 -10.23 -2.52
N GLN A 362 16.56 -9.49 -2.67
CA GLN A 362 15.46 -9.33 -1.73
C GLN A 362 14.17 -9.86 -2.36
N TYR A 363 14.09 -11.19 -2.49
CA TYR A 363 13.05 -11.88 -3.27
C TYR A 363 12.07 -12.71 -2.41
N ILE A 364 12.30 -12.80 -1.09
CA ILE A 364 11.48 -13.62 -0.20
C ILE A 364 10.32 -12.79 0.36
N LEU A 365 9.10 -13.31 0.24
CA LEU A 365 7.95 -12.91 1.03
C LEU A 365 7.61 -14.05 2.00
N THR A 366 7.03 -13.74 3.15
CA THR A 366 6.53 -14.75 4.11
C THR A 366 5.07 -15.13 3.83
N ASP A 367 4.55 -16.13 4.55
CA ASP A 367 3.19 -16.63 4.34
C ASP A 367 2.16 -15.57 4.82
N ASP A 368 2.40 -14.93 5.97
CA ASP A 368 1.60 -13.77 6.44
C ASP A 368 1.66 -12.60 5.45
N GLN A 369 2.83 -12.32 4.86
CA GLN A 369 2.98 -11.24 3.86
C GLN A 369 2.18 -11.55 2.59
N GLY A 370 2.16 -12.81 2.13
CA GLY A 370 1.24 -13.28 1.09
C GLY A 370 -0.23 -13.11 1.50
N GLY A 371 -0.56 -13.44 2.75
CA GLY A 371 -1.90 -13.26 3.33
C GLY A 371 -2.40 -11.80 3.30
N VAL A 372 -1.52 -10.81 3.49
CA VAL A 372 -1.88 -9.39 3.33
C VAL A 372 -2.17 -9.04 1.87
N PHE A 373 -1.34 -9.52 0.93
CA PHE A 373 -1.56 -9.28 -0.51
C PHE A 373 -2.96 -9.75 -0.97
N GLN A 374 -3.38 -10.97 -0.58
CA GLN A 374 -4.68 -11.51 -0.99
C GLN A 374 -5.89 -10.86 -0.27
N ARG A 375 -5.65 -10.16 0.85
CA ARG A 375 -6.67 -9.40 1.59
C ARG A 375 -6.77 -7.93 1.17
N ALA A 376 -5.82 -7.42 0.39
CA ALA A 376 -5.94 -6.11 -0.24
C ALA A 376 -7.02 -6.14 -1.35
N VAL A 377 -7.86 -5.10 -1.43
CA VAL A 377 -8.89 -4.97 -2.49
C VAL A 377 -8.34 -4.81 -3.92
N GLY A 378 -7.01 -4.83 -4.10
CA GLY A 378 -6.36 -4.79 -5.41
C GLY A 378 -5.86 -6.16 -5.92
N SER A 379 -6.08 -7.25 -5.18
CA SER A 379 -5.86 -8.64 -5.62
C SER A 379 -7.22 -9.33 -5.80
N LEU A 380 -7.44 -10.01 -6.93
CA LEU A 380 -8.76 -10.50 -7.39
C LEU A 380 -8.74 -11.90 -8.03
#